data_AF-A0A1J4SZ85-F1
#
_entry.id   AF-A0A1J4SZ85-F1
#
_cell.length_a   1.000
_cell.length_b   1.000
_cell.length_c   1.000
_cell.angle_alpha   90.00
_cell.angle_beta   90.00
_cell.angle_gamma   90.00
#
_symmetry.space_group_name_H-M   'P 1'
#
loop_
_entity.id
_entity.type
_entity.pdbx_description
1 polymer ?
#
loop_
_entity_poly.entity_id
_entity_poly.type
_entity_poly.pdbx_seq_one_letter_code
_entity_poly.pdbx_strand_id
1 'polypeptide(L)'
;MKLSAAIFAALISAAPACSADWATEVNADNLSAIAIPAPAAPSRSGPREGQNYSGAEELLIKEFGITEITMDIPESEVILQDRFYNNAFCFEHALRKALSAVLEKHDNPTSPLGRALSEIGALGAPTKSELKKARQKVINLLNSPSSLISLVRPYKQYQPQDGESVEQNWVFFLRLNGNYYWAIVDRADQKETYAYGFK
;
A
#
# COMPACT_ATOMS: atom_id res chain seq x y z
N MET A 1 64.15 24.38 -70.22
CA MET A 1 64.20 25.84 -70.04
C MET A 1 62.78 26.40 -70.06
N LYS A 2 62.26 26.79 -68.90
CA LYS A 2 61.55 28.06 -68.61
C LYS A 2 60.84 27.90 -67.26
N LEU A 3 61.34 28.68 -66.31
CA LEU A 3 60.86 28.83 -64.94
C LEU A 3 59.50 29.54 -64.91
N SER A 4 58.68 29.18 -63.92
CA SER A 4 57.75 30.05 -63.17
C SER A 4 56.95 29.17 -62.22
N ALA A 5 56.53 29.56 -61.02
CA ALA A 5 56.91 30.58 -60.06
C ALA A 5 56.04 30.21 -58.85
N ALA A 6 56.64 30.01 -57.69
CA ALA A 6 55.93 29.66 -56.46
C ALA A 6 55.12 30.87 -55.96
N ILE A 7 53.89 30.62 -55.50
CA ILE A 7 53.18 31.53 -54.60
C ILE A 7 52.59 30.68 -53.47
N PHE A 8 53.24 30.81 -52.30
CA PHE A 8 52.72 30.47 -50.99
C PHE A 8 51.60 31.47 -50.64
N ALA A 9 50.42 30.98 -50.26
CA ALA A 9 49.42 31.81 -49.59
C ALA A 9 48.96 31.07 -48.32
N ALA A 10 49.12 31.76 -47.20
CA ALA A 10 49.05 31.24 -45.85
C ALA A 10 47.61 30.89 -45.41
N LEU A 11 47.50 29.79 -44.66
CA LEU A 11 46.39 29.49 -43.78
C LEU A 11 46.27 30.60 -42.72
N ILE A 12 45.16 31.34 -42.72
CA ILE A 12 44.76 32.15 -41.58
C ILE A 12 43.51 31.51 -41.00
N SER A 13 43.72 30.62 -40.03
CA SER A 13 42.67 30.18 -39.12
C SER A 13 42.37 31.34 -38.16
N ALA A 14 41.26 32.03 -38.37
CA ALA A 14 40.73 32.95 -37.39
C ALA A 14 40.20 32.14 -36.20
N ALA A 15 40.94 32.13 -35.09
CA ALA A 15 40.39 31.71 -33.81
C ALA A 15 39.44 32.80 -33.30
N PRO A 16 38.22 32.47 -32.85
CA PRO A 16 37.38 33.46 -32.19
C PRO A 16 38.02 33.86 -30.86
N ALA A 17 38.18 35.16 -30.65
CA ALA A 17 38.55 35.73 -29.36
C ALA A 17 37.45 35.39 -28.34
N CYS A 18 37.75 34.49 -27.40
CA CYS A 18 36.91 34.29 -26.23
C CYS A 18 36.98 35.56 -25.37
N SER A 19 35.92 36.36 -25.44
CA SER A 19 35.67 37.48 -24.53
C SER A 19 35.71 36.98 -23.09
N ALA A 20 36.69 37.46 -22.34
CA ALA A 20 36.79 37.30 -20.90
C ALA A 20 35.74 38.20 -20.24
N ASP A 21 34.54 37.68 -19.96
CA ASP A 21 33.52 38.38 -19.16
C ASP A 21 32.39 37.46 -18.66
N TRP A 22 32.74 36.24 -18.21
CA TRP A 22 31.77 35.25 -17.71
C TRP A 22 31.80 35.05 -16.19
N ALA A 23 32.62 35.80 -15.47
CA ALA A 23 32.71 35.70 -14.02
C ALA A 23 32.34 37.04 -13.38
N THR A 24 31.07 37.18 -13.00
CA THR A 24 30.66 38.19 -12.01
C THR A 24 31.42 37.88 -10.72
N GLU A 25 32.20 38.85 -10.23
CA GLU A 25 32.90 38.73 -8.94
C GLU A 25 31.89 38.48 -7.81
N VAL A 26 31.95 37.28 -7.24
CA VAL A 26 31.15 36.92 -6.07
C VAL A 26 31.84 37.55 -4.85
N ASN A 27 31.37 38.73 -4.44
CA ASN A 27 31.83 39.40 -3.23
C ASN A 27 31.02 38.92 -2.01
N ALA A 28 31.66 38.86 -0.84
CA ALA A 28 31.07 38.33 0.39
C ALA A 28 29.78 39.04 0.84
N ASP A 29 29.55 40.26 0.36
CA ASP A 29 28.37 41.08 0.66
C ASP A 29 27.08 40.64 -0.07
N ASN A 30 27.16 39.78 -1.09
CA ASN A 30 25.99 39.33 -1.87
C ASN A 30 25.39 37.98 -1.41
N LEU A 31 25.88 37.39 -0.32
CA LEU A 31 25.35 36.14 0.24
C LEU A 31 24.25 36.40 1.28
N SER A 32 23.19 37.13 0.92
CA SER A 32 21.97 37.13 1.72
C SER A 32 21.26 35.80 1.52
N ALA A 33 21.28 34.95 2.56
CA ALA A 33 20.59 33.66 2.58
C ALA A 33 19.09 33.84 2.29
N ILE A 34 18.66 33.51 1.08
CA ILE A 34 17.24 33.35 0.76
C ILE A 34 16.76 32.11 1.52
N ALA A 35 16.03 32.32 2.60
CA ALA A 35 15.36 31.25 3.32
C ALA A 35 14.26 30.68 2.42
N ILE A 36 14.57 29.62 1.67
CA ILE A 36 13.58 28.85 0.94
C ILE A 36 12.78 28.07 2.00
N PRO A 37 11.48 28.34 2.19
CA PRO A 37 10.68 27.56 3.13
C PRO A 37 10.70 26.10 2.69
N ALA A 38 11.02 25.21 3.63
CA ALA A 38 10.99 23.78 3.38
C ALA A 38 9.61 23.40 2.82
N PRO A 39 9.55 22.60 1.72
CA PRO A 39 8.27 22.14 1.21
C PRO A 39 7.53 21.42 2.34
N ALA A 40 6.27 21.79 2.54
CA ALA A 40 5.40 21.12 3.50
C ALA A 40 5.50 19.61 3.29
N ALA A 41 5.58 18.86 4.39
CA ALA A 41 5.64 17.40 4.34
C ALA A 41 4.51 16.91 3.42
N PRO A 42 4.80 16.02 2.45
CA PRO A 42 3.76 15.50 1.58
C PRO A 42 2.69 14.89 2.48
N SER A 43 1.45 15.35 2.29
CA SER A 43 0.28 14.69 2.88
C SER A 43 0.41 13.20 2.55
N ARG A 44 0.29 12.33 3.56
CA ARG A 44 0.29 10.88 3.36
C ARG A 44 -0.74 10.61 2.27
N SER A 45 -0.27 10.22 1.09
CA SER A 45 -1.11 9.82 -0.02
C SER A 45 -1.77 8.51 0.36
N GLY A 46 -2.89 8.60 1.09
CA GLY A 46 -3.89 7.55 1.01
C GLY A 46 -4.31 7.40 -0.46
N PRO A 47 -4.76 6.22 -0.89
CA PRO A 47 -5.33 6.04 -2.21
C PRO A 47 -6.39 7.11 -2.45
N ARG A 48 -6.26 7.84 -3.55
CA ARG A 48 -7.25 8.86 -3.94
C ARG A 48 -8.59 8.14 -4.16
N GLU A 49 -9.68 8.69 -3.62
CA GLU A 49 -11.05 8.25 -3.95
C GLU A 49 -11.15 8.06 -5.48
N GLY A 50 -11.47 6.83 -5.92
CA GLY A 50 -11.49 6.44 -7.34
C GLY A 50 -10.31 5.60 -7.87
N GLN A 51 -9.29 5.27 -7.05
CA GLN A 51 -8.25 4.30 -7.44
C GLN A 51 -8.47 2.89 -6.89
N ASN A 52 -9.33 2.75 -5.89
CA ASN A 52 -9.62 1.47 -5.30
C ASN A 52 -10.66 0.70 -6.12
N TYR A 53 -10.67 -0.61 -5.93
CA TYR A 53 -11.62 -1.52 -6.55
C TYR A 53 -13.05 -1.23 -6.07
N SER A 54 -13.90 -0.74 -6.97
CA SER A 54 -15.27 -0.34 -6.68
C SER A 54 -16.12 -1.49 -6.10
N GLY A 55 -15.89 -2.72 -6.56
CA GLY A 55 -16.56 -3.91 -6.03
C GLY A 55 -16.22 -4.18 -4.56
N ALA A 56 -15.03 -3.77 -4.09
CA ALA A 56 -14.67 -3.88 -2.67
C ALA A 56 -15.43 -2.87 -1.80
N GLU A 57 -15.55 -1.63 -2.27
CA GLU A 57 -16.32 -0.57 -1.58
C GLU A 57 -17.77 -0.97 -1.44
N GLU A 58 -18.37 -1.42 -2.55
CA GLU A 58 -19.76 -1.86 -2.56
C GLU A 58 -20.00 -3.01 -1.59
N LEU A 59 -19.11 -4.01 -1.57
CA LEU A 59 -19.21 -5.15 -0.67
C LEU A 59 -19.08 -4.73 0.80
N LEU A 60 -18.09 -3.90 1.14
CA LEU A 60 -17.88 -3.41 2.50
C LEU A 60 -19.11 -2.66 3.02
N ILE A 61 -19.69 -1.78 2.21
CA ILE A 61 -20.84 -0.95 2.59
C ILE A 61 -22.12 -1.79 2.65
N LYS A 62 -22.45 -2.52 1.57
CA LYS A 62 -23.76 -3.18 1.44
C LYS A 62 -23.88 -4.45 2.27
N GLU A 63 -22.83 -5.25 2.37
CA GLU A 63 -22.90 -6.54 3.06
C GLU A 63 -22.47 -6.46 4.53
N PHE A 64 -21.45 -5.65 4.83
CA PHE A 64 -20.86 -5.58 6.16
C PHE A 64 -21.18 -4.29 6.91
N GLY A 65 -21.78 -3.29 6.26
CA GLY A 65 -22.07 -1.98 6.87
C GLY A 65 -20.80 -1.23 7.28
N ILE A 66 -19.69 -1.42 6.55
CA ILE A 66 -18.41 -0.79 6.81
C ILE A 66 -18.27 0.41 5.85
N THR A 67 -18.29 1.63 6.40
CA THR A 67 -18.30 2.88 5.62
C THR A 67 -17.09 3.78 5.87
N GLU A 68 -16.43 3.66 7.03
CA GLU A 68 -15.36 4.60 7.43
C GLU A 68 -13.94 4.03 7.30
N ILE A 69 -13.79 2.78 6.86
CA ILE A 69 -12.47 2.16 6.74
C ILE A 69 -11.66 2.81 5.62
N THR A 70 -10.38 3.10 5.86
CA THR A 70 -9.47 3.44 4.75
C THR A 70 -9.20 2.17 3.94
N MET A 71 -9.18 2.28 2.63
CA MET A 71 -8.93 1.15 1.76
C MET A 71 -7.74 1.41 0.83
N ASP A 72 -6.84 0.43 0.71
CA ASP A 72 -5.74 0.35 -0.26
C ASP A 72 -5.83 -0.98 -1.03
N ILE A 73 -6.82 -1.03 -1.92
CA ILE A 73 -7.13 -2.17 -2.79
C ILE A 73 -7.20 -1.60 -4.21
N PRO A 74 -6.06 -1.31 -4.85
CA PRO A 74 -6.07 -0.70 -6.17
C PRO A 74 -6.64 -1.68 -7.21
N GLU A 75 -7.56 -1.21 -8.05
CA GLU A 75 -8.23 -2.04 -9.07
C GLU A 75 -7.23 -2.72 -10.02
N SER A 76 -6.17 -2.01 -10.40
CA SER A 76 -5.12 -2.56 -11.25
C SER A 76 -4.42 -3.76 -10.61
N GLU A 77 -4.22 -3.76 -9.29
CA GLU A 77 -3.61 -4.88 -8.59
C GLU A 77 -4.56 -6.08 -8.51
N VAL A 78 -5.86 -5.84 -8.27
CA VAL A 78 -6.87 -6.89 -8.29
C VAL A 78 -6.85 -7.60 -9.65
N ILE A 79 -6.90 -6.84 -10.74
CA ILE A 79 -6.84 -7.38 -12.11
C ILE A 79 -5.54 -8.13 -12.39
N LEU A 80 -4.40 -7.59 -11.93
CA LEU A 80 -3.10 -8.24 -12.09
C LEU A 80 -3.07 -9.59 -11.37
N GLN A 81 -3.39 -9.63 -10.08
CA GLN A 81 -3.39 -10.88 -9.31
C GLN A 81 -4.43 -11.88 -9.84
N ASP A 82 -5.58 -11.38 -10.31
CA ASP A 82 -6.61 -12.23 -10.89
C ASP A 82 -6.14 -12.92 -12.18
N ARG A 83 -5.34 -12.22 -13.00
CA ARG A 83 -4.78 -12.74 -14.25
C ARG A 83 -3.55 -13.64 -14.04
N PHE A 84 -2.67 -13.29 -13.12
CA PHE A 84 -1.37 -13.94 -12.95
C PHE A 84 -1.42 -15.21 -12.10
N TYR A 85 -2.42 -15.33 -11.22
CA TYR A 85 -2.55 -16.47 -10.31
C TYR A 85 -3.77 -17.31 -10.64
N ASN A 86 -3.71 -18.59 -10.26
CA ASN A 86 -4.84 -19.49 -10.47
C ASN A 86 -5.86 -19.29 -9.36
N ASN A 87 -7.02 -18.73 -9.69
CA ASN A 87 -8.08 -18.42 -8.73
C ASN A 87 -9.27 -19.34 -8.97
N ALA A 88 -9.71 -20.05 -7.93
CA ALA A 88 -10.93 -20.84 -7.96
C ALA A 88 -12.20 -19.95 -7.92
N PHE A 89 -12.08 -18.71 -7.47
CA PHE A 89 -13.17 -17.74 -7.33
C PHE A 89 -12.68 -16.31 -7.48
N CYS A 90 -13.62 -15.38 -7.71
CA CYS A 90 -13.33 -13.97 -7.90
C CYS A 90 -12.87 -13.26 -6.62
N PHE A 91 -12.23 -12.10 -6.78
CA PHE A 91 -11.72 -11.29 -5.69
C PHE A 91 -12.76 -10.95 -4.62
N GLU A 92 -13.99 -10.61 -4.99
CA GLU A 92 -15.06 -10.26 -4.04
C GLU A 92 -15.43 -11.44 -3.15
N HIS A 93 -15.41 -12.65 -3.71
CA HIS A 93 -15.62 -13.85 -2.92
C HIS A 93 -14.47 -14.07 -1.93
N ALA A 94 -13.22 -13.79 -2.35
CA ALA A 94 -12.07 -13.81 -1.46
C ALA A 94 -12.22 -12.80 -0.31
N LEU A 95 -12.58 -11.56 -0.63
CA LEU A 95 -12.76 -10.50 0.35
C LEU A 95 -13.89 -10.83 1.35
N ARG A 96 -15.00 -11.39 0.87
CA ARG A 96 -16.09 -11.86 1.73
C ARG A 96 -15.63 -12.95 2.70
N LYS A 97 -14.87 -13.93 2.22
CA LYS A 97 -14.26 -14.97 3.07
C LYS A 97 -13.31 -14.36 4.11
N ALA A 98 -12.45 -13.44 3.69
CA ALA A 98 -11.51 -12.75 4.58
C ALA A 98 -12.22 -11.98 5.70
N LEU A 99 -13.23 -11.17 5.37
CA LEU A 99 -14.02 -10.41 6.35
C LEU A 99 -14.80 -11.33 7.28
N SER A 100 -15.36 -12.43 6.76
CA SER A 100 -16.03 -13.44 7.58
C SER A 100 -15.05 -14.07 8.58
N ALA A 101 -13.83 -14.40 8.15
CA ALA A 101 -12.80 -14.90 9.06
C ALA A 101 -12.41 -13.88 10.14
N VAL A 102 -12.29 -12.60 9.78
CA VAL A 102 -12.01 -11.51 10.75
C VAL A 102 -13.12 -11.38 11.80
N LEU A 103 -14.39 -11.58 11.41
CA LEU A 103 -15.55 -11.33 12.25
C LEU A 103 -16.05 -12.55 13.02
N GLU A 104 -15.75 -13.76 12.55
CA GLU A 104 -16.37 -15.00 13.04
C GLU A 104 -15.35 -16.01 13.56
N LYS A 105 -14.08 -15.94 13.14
CA LYS A 105 -13.05 -16.90 13.57
C LYS A 105 -12.24 -16.39 14.77
N HIS A 106 -12.12 -17.25 15.75
CA HIS A 106 -11.55 -16.96 17.07
C HIS A 106 -10.61 -18.05 17.58
N ASP A 107 -10.31 -19.06 16.76
CA ASP A 107 -9.44 -20.19 17.14
C ASP A 107 -8.01 -19.72 17.43
N ASN A 108 -7.58 -18.64 16.77
CA ASN A 108 -6.32 -17.97 17.06
C ASN A 108 -6.54 -16.80 18.04
N PRO A 109 -5.90 -16.79 19.23
CA PRO A 109 -6.07 -15.71 20.19
C PRO A 109 -5.57 -14.34 19.69
N THR A 110 -4.68 -14.34 18.71
CA THR A 110 -4.19 -13.10 18.07
C THR A 110 -5.13 -12.56 17.00
N SER A 111 -6.16 -13.32 16.59
CA SER A 111 -7.12 -12.85 15.57
C SER A 111 -7.88 -11.61 16.06
N PRO A 112 -8.45 -10.80 15.16
CA PRO A 112 -9.24 -9.63 15.55
C PRO A 112 -10.36 -9.97 16.54
N LEU A 113 -11.10 -11.05 16.29
CA LEU A 113 -12.16 -11.51 17.19
C LEU A 113 -11.59 -12.12 18.47
N GLY A 114 -10.52 -12.92 18.40
CA GLY A 114 -9.85 -13.50 19.57
C GLY A 114 -9.34 -12.44 20.55
N ARG A 115 -8.77 -11.35 20.03
CA ARG A 115 -8.38 -10.19 20.85
C ARG A 115 -9.58 -9.45 21.41
N ALA A 116 -10.61 -9.20 20.61
CA ALA A 116 -11.83 -8.56 21.09
C ALA A 116 -12.52 -9.37 22.21
N LEU A 117 -12.49 -10.70 22.14
CA LEU A 117 -12.97 -11.62 23.17
C LEU A 117 -12.10 -11.55 24.43
N SER A 118 -10.78 -11.54 24.27
CA SER A 118 -9.84 -11.42 25.38
C SER A 118 -10.02 -10.11 26.14
N GLU A 119 -10.27 -9.01 25.42
CA GLU A 119 -10.51 -7.68 26.01
C GLU A 119 -11.82 -7.58 26.80
N ILE A 120 -12.82 -8.42 26.51
CA ILE A 120 -14.06 -8.50 27.28
C ILE A 120 -14.01 -9.56 28.38
N GLY A 121 -12.87 -10.23 28.56
CA GLY A 121 -12.65 -11.28 29.57
C GLY A 121 -13.23 -12.65 29.22
N ALA A 122 -13.65 -12.87 27.97
CA ALA A 122 -14.22 -14.13 27.51
C ALA A 122 -13.12 -15.07 27.00
N LEU A 123 -12.40 -15.71 27.93
CA LEU A 123 -11.34 -16.67 27.63
C LEU A 123 -11.89 -18.10 27.57
N GLY A 124 -11.53 -18.86 26.53
CA GLY A 124 -11.91 -20.27 26.38
C GLY A 124 -13.11 -20.46 25.45
N ALA A 125 -14.29 -20.72 26.01
CA ALA A 125 -15.52 -21.03 25.28
C ALA A 125 -16.53 -19.89 25.40
N PRO A 126 -16.46 -18.85 24.54
CA PRO A 126 -17.32 -17.69 24.65
C PRO A 126 -18.78 -18.04 24.37
N THR A 127 -19.68 -17.46 25.16
CA THR A 127 -21.13 -17.54 24.94
C THR A 127 -21.52 -16.80 23.66
N LYS A 128 -22.72 -17.11 23.12
CA LYS A 128 -23.28 -16.38 21.96
C LYS A 128 -23.37 -14.87 22.19
N SER A 129 -23.61 -14.45 23.44
CA SER A 129 -23.70 -13.03 23.81
C SER A 129 -22.33 -12.34 23.75
N GLU A 130 -21.29 -13.00 24.25
CA GLU A 130 -19.91 -12.52 24.19
C GLU A 130 -19.39 -12.46 22.76
N LEU A 131 -19.65 -13.49 21.95
CA LEU A 131 -19.33 -13.48 20.52
C LEU A 131 -20.01 -12.32 19.80
N LYS A 132 -21.30 -12.05 20.08
CA LYS A 132 -22.00 -10.91 19.49
C LYS A 132 -21.37 -9.58 19.89
N LYS A 133 -21.01 -9.40 21.17
CA LYS A 133 -20.35 -8.18 21.67
C LYS A 133 -18.96 -8.00 21.05
N ALA A 134 -18.16 -9.06 20.98
CA ALA A 134 -16.84 -9.04 20.38
C ALA A 134 -16.92 -8.75 18.87
N ARG A 135 -17.83 -9.41 18.14
CA ARG A 135 -18.09 -9.12 16.73
C ARG A 135 -18.47 -7.66 16.51
N GLN A 136 -19.39 -7.13 17.31
CA GLN A 136 -19.77 -5.71 17.23
C GLN A 136 -18.57 -4.80 17.47
N LYS A 137 -17.70 -5.14 18.42
CA LYS A 137 -16.47 -4.38 18.67
C LYS A 137 -15.52 -4.41 17.47
N VAL A 138 -15.33 -5.56 16.82
CA VAL A 138 -14.53 -5.66 15.58
C VAL A 138 -15.15 -4.85 14.44
N ILE A 139 -16.49 -4.88 14.27
CA ILE A 139 -17.19 -4.04 13.29
C ILE A 139 -16.96 -2.56 13.58
N ASN A 140 -17.05 -2.13 14.84
CA ASN A 140 -16.79 -0.75 15.22
C ASN A 140 -15.33 -0.35 14.96
N LEU A 141 -14.38 -1.28 15.11
CA LEU A 141 -12.98 -1.04 14.76
C LEU A 141 -12.81 -0.90 13.25
N LEU A 142 -13.48 -1.73 12.44
CA LEU A 142 -13.46 -1.62 10.98
C LEU A 142 -14.09 -0.29 10.54
N ASN A 143 -15.16 0.16 11.21
CA ASN A 143 -15.76 1.48 11.04
C ASN A 143 -15.02 2.57 11.82
N SER A 144 -13.71 2.69 11.56
CA SER A 144 -12.92 3.79 12.08
C SER A 144 -12.03 4.35 10.97
N PRO A 145 -11.90 5.69 10.84
CA PRO A 145 -11.01 6.30 9.86
C PRO A 145 -9.52 5.99 10.12
N SER A 146 -9.18 5.53 11.33
CA SER A 146 -7.82 5.08 11.67
C SER A 146 -7.51 3.67 11.12
N SER A 147 -8.55 2.91 10.78
CA SER A 147 -8.45 1.55 10.31
C SER A 147 -8.16 1.49 8.81
N LEU A 148 -7.43 0.45 8.41
CA LEU A 148 -7.03 0.21 7.03
C LEU A 148 -7.32 -1.23 6.66
N ILE A 149 -7.86 -1.45 5.48
CA ILE A 149 -7.80 -2.73 4.77
C ILE A 149 -7.01 -2.56 3.48
N SER A 150 -6.07 -3.47 3.22
CA SER A 150 -5.21 -3.41 2.04
C SER A 150 -5.03 -4.79 1.42
N LEU A 151 -5.01 -4.83 0.08
CA LEU A 151 -4.57 -6.02 -0.65
C LEU A 151 -3.04 -6.07 -0.63
N VAL A 152 -2.49 -7.15 -0.08
CA VAL A 152 -1.04 -7.33 -0.04
C VAL A 152 -0.53 -7.60 -1.46
N ARG A 153 0.57 -6.90 -1.78
CA ARG A 153 1.23 -6.92 -3.08
C ARG A 153 2.52 -7.73 -2.98
N PRO A 154 2.93 -8.44 -4.03
CA PRO A 154 4.23 -9.11 -4.06
C PRO A 154 5.37 -8.12 -3.71
N TYR A 155 6.30 -8.54 -2.84
CA TYR A 155 7.53 -7.81 -2.51
C TYR A 155 7.34 -6.40 -1.93
N LYS A 156 6.16 -6.07 -1.41
CA LYS A 156 5.87 -4.79 -0.74
C LYS A 156 5.77 -4.94 0.77
N GLN A 157 5.54 -3.83 1.46
CA GLN A 157 5.27 -3.78 2.90
C GLN A 157 4.05 -4.63 3.27
N TYR A 158 3.95 -5.01 4.55
CA TYR A 158 2.83 -5.77 5.13
C TYR A 158 2.69 -7.22 4.65
N GLN A 159 3.81 -7.88 4.32
CA GLN A 159 3.82 -9.33 4.08
C GLN A 159 3.31 -10.08 5.32
N PRO A 160 2.59 -11.20 5.11
CA PRO A 160 2.14 -12.05 6.20
C PRO A 160 3.36 -12.71 6.90
N GLN A 161 3.16 -13.16 8.14
CA GLN A 161 4.27 -13.58 9.02
C GLN A 161 4.50 -15.09 9.07
N ASP A 162 3.51 -15.89 8.70
CA ASP A 162 3.53 -17.35 8.87
C ASP A 162 3.91 -18.08 7.56
N GLY A 163 4.57 -17.36 6.63
CA GLY A 163 5.16 -17.91 5.39
C GLY A 163 4.21 -17.99 4.19
N GLU A 164 3.03 -17.40 4.28
CA GLU A 164 2.04 -17.39 3.23
C GLU A 164 2.50 -16.52 2.04
N SER A 165 2.35 -17.03 0.82
CA SER A 165 2.65 -16.25 -0.38
C SER A 165 1.38 -15.72 -1.04
N VAL A 166 1.49 -14.53 -1.64
CA VAL A 166 0.44 -13.92 -2.48
C VAL A 166 0.13 -14.72 -3.74
N GLU A 167 1.05 -15.60 -4.16
CA GLU A 167 0.90 -16.48 -5.32
C GLU A 167 -0.10 -17.60 -5.07
N GLN A 168 -0.15 -18.09 -3.82
CA GLN A 168 -1.04 -19.17 -3.40
C GLN A 168 -2.31 -18.64 -2.70
N ASN A 169 -2.26 -17.41 -2.16
CA ASN A 169 -3.33 -16.86 -1.34
C ASN A 169 -3.73 -15.46 -1.80
N TRP A 170 -5.00 -15.13 -1.66
CA TRP A 170 -5.42 -13.75 -1.47
C TRP A 170 -5.07 -13.35 -0.04
N VAL A 171 -4.24 -12.32 0.10
CA VAL A 171 -3.75 -11.87 1.40
C VAL A 171 -4.22 -10.44 1.64
N PHE A 172 -4.99 -10.26 2.70
CA PHE A 172 -5.50 -8.96 3.11
C PHE A 172 -4.81 -8.53 4.39
N PHE A 173 -4.15 -7.38 4.35
CA PHE A 173 -3.61 -6.74 5.54
C PHE A 173 -4.67 -5.84 6.16
N LEU A 174 -4.81 -5.91 7.49
CA LEU A 174 -5.67 -5.02 8.24
C LEU A 174 -4.87 -4.30 9.32
N ARG A 175 -5.13 -3.00 9.48
CA ARG A 175 -4.71 -2.25 10.66
C ARG A 175 -5.95 -1.80 11.41
N LEU A 176 -6.15 -2.29 12.62
CA LEU A 176 -7.31 -1.96 13.46
C LEU A 176 -6.82 -1.36 14.79
N ASN A 177 -7.11 -0.07 15.01
CA ASN A 177 -6.65 0.68 16.20
C ASN A 177 -5.16 0.48 16.50
N GLY A 178 -4.31 0.66 15.49
CA GLY A 178 -2.85 0.52 15.59
C GLY A 178 -2.32 -0.92 15.62
N ASN A 179 -3.16 -1.93 15.79
CA ASN A 179 -2.75 -3.34 15.74
C ASN A 179 -2.79 -3.86 14.29
N TYR A 180 -1.86 -4.76 13.96
CA TYR A 180 -1.71 -5.34 12.63
C TYR A 180 -2.27 -6.75 12.58
N TYR A 181 -2.96 -7.06 11.49
CA TYR A 181 -3.58 -8.35 11.24
C TYR A 181 -3.46 -8.74 9.77
N TRP A 182 -3.61 -10.03 9.52
CA TRP A 182 -3.73 -10.59 8.18
C TRP A 182 -4.92 -11.53 8.12
N ALA A 183 -5.62 -11.49 7.00
CA ALA A 183 -6.61 -12.49 6.62
C ALA A 183 -6.12 -13.20 5.36
N ILE A 184 -6.03 -14.53 5.43
CA ILE A 184 -5.45 -15.39 4.42
C ILE A 184 -6.55 -16.25 3.82
N VAL A 185 -6.74 -16.13 2.52
CA VAL A 185 -7.71 -16.91 1.75
C VAL A 185 -6.96 -17.68 0.68
N ASP A 186 -7.04 -19.00 0.72
CA ASP A 186 -6.42 -19.86 -0.30
C ASP A 186 -7.10 -19.66 -1.65
N ARG A 187 -6.31 -19.39 -2.70
CA ARG A 187 -6.84 -19.17 -4.05
C ARG A 187 -7.44 -20.43 -4.65
N ALA A 188 -6.98 -21.60 -4.24
CA ALA A 188 -7.46 -22.89 -4.72
C ALA A 188 -8.69 -23.43 -3.96
N ASP A 189 -9.12 -22.74 -2.88
CA ASP A 189 -10.17 -23.17 -1.96
C ASP A 189 -9.96 -24.55 -1.31
N GLN A 190 -8.71 -24.97 -1.16
CA GLN A 190 -8.34 -26.25 -0.54
C GLN A 190 -8.07 -26.10 0.96
N LYS A 191 -7.71 -24.89 1.41
CA LYS A 191 -7.47 -24.57 2.81
C LYS A 191 -8.52 -23.61 3.35
N GLU A 192 -8.87 -23.82 4.61
CA GLU A 192 -9.81 -22.94 5.29
C GLU A 192 -9.25 -21.52 5.43
N THR A 193 -10.08 -20.50 5.20
CA THR A 193 -9.68 -19.10 5.40
C THR A 193 -9.44 -18.80 6.88
N TYR A 194 -8.39 -18.07 7.24
CA TYR A 194 -8.13 -17.70 8.62
C TYR A 194 -7.60 -16.27 8.74
N ALA A 195 -7.64 -15.74 9.96
CA ALA A 195 -7.10 -14.43 10.27
C ALA A 195 -6.30 -14.47 11.58
N TYR A 196 -5.23 -13.69 11.65
CA TYR A 196 -4.34 -13.62 12.80
C TYR A 196 -3.74 -12.22 12.95
N GLY A 197 -3.22 -11.93 14.14
CA GLY A 197 -2.58 -10.67 14.47
C GLY A 197 -1.07 -10.80 14.53
N PHE A 198 -0.39 -9.66 14.51
CA PHE A 198 1.04 -9.58 14.80
C PHE A 198 1.34 -10.18 16.19
N LYS A 199 2.35 -11.04 16.24
CA LYS A 199 2.83 -11.74 17.45
C LYS A 199 3.80 -10.90 18.26
#